data_AF-A0AAJ6G944-F1
#
_entry.id   AF-A0AAJ6G944-F1
#
_cell.length_a   1.000
_cell.length_b   1.000
_cell.length_c   1.000
_cell.angle_alpha   90.00
_cell.angle_beta   90.00
_cell.angle_gamma   90.00
#
_symmetry.space_group_name_H-M   'P 1'
#
loop_
_entity.id
_entity.type
_entity.pdbx_description
1 polymer ?
#
loop_
_entity_poly.entity_id
_entity_poly.type
_entity_poly.pdbx_seq_one_letter_code
_entity_poly.pdbx_strand_id
1 'polypeptide(L)'
;MRSAAGFTTRAPEGSLRRNVLIGAPVAAIFAATVLMIGPAAAAAAAVVVVVALVAIYHPMVITVLTFASAFTALPTSIPRALPIAGISVELYEILAVFAAAGLLLRTRKQKVTDSSSAVLAVLLVSASILSLATNTNAVYILYDGRRLFVLAIAIFVAGRAAWQISQAPRVYLRVLTAMMWISAALTALASTTGLDLGQRSLTASLEPGDDGSAVRLITSSTYLAVVVLCVCLYLYLRGALPSTAVVSLVLPSALIVALSFSRNPILALAVAAAAGLLHSRGAQSASRVARGLAISATALASLWALGLLDPSGGLNNWLTQQLSGLVDRVFAGSTGDALSTDKSTLYRTQQEDPYLWEAIRNSPFWGHGLGSPYKPEFTGRRYATPEIATAASRYAHNFFLWMTAKTGLLGLLIFLACTLRPTSSLFRPSSTPVFATALGAALLGMFMQSWVAPMPNGTPTALLFGALVGAAMTHDKQPMIGNAS
;
A
#
# COMPACT_ATOMS: atom_id res chain seq x y z
N MET A 1 -44.38 -8.60 3.61
CA MET A 1 -43.88 -9.74 4.40
C MET A 1 -43.46 -10.86 3.45
N ARG A 2 -42.16 -10.95 3.12
CA ARG A 2 -41.61 -12.06 2.32
C ARG A 2 -40.71 -12.91 3.21
N SER A 3 -41.02 -14.20 3.22
CA SER A 3 -40.39 -15.28 3.97
C SER A 3 -38.86 -15.22 3.97
N ALA A 4 -38.29 -15.18 5.16
CA ALA A 4 -36.88 -15.41 5.41
C ALA A 4 -36.59 -16.91 5.22
N ALA A 5 -36.22 -17.29 4.00
CA ALA A 5 -35.70 -18.63 3.73
C ALA A 5 -34.33 -18.76 4.42
N GLY A 6 -34.34 -19.36 5.62
CA GLY A 6 -33.14 -19.72 6.37
C GLY A 6 -32.32 -20.74 5.60
N PHE A 7 -31.20 -20.31 5.03
CA PHE A 7 -30.15 -21.19 4.52
C PHE A 7 -29.35 -21.73 5.71
N THR A 8 -29.84 -22.80 6.33
CA THR A 8 -29.05 -23.62 7.25
C THR A 8 -28.15 -24.53 6.41
N THR A 9 -26.93 -24.07 6.13
CA THR A 9 -25.87 -24.96 5.62
C THR A 9 -25.49 -25.96 6.71
N ARG A 10 -26.18 -27.10 6.77
CA ARG A 10 -25.69 -28.26 7.54
C ARG A 10 -24.37 -28.71 6.94
N ALA A 11 -23.26 -28.46 7.63
CA ALA A 11 -22.00 -29.08 7.30
C ALA A 11 -22.15 -30.61 7.44
N PRO A 12 -21.57 -31.42 6.53
CA PRO A 12 -21.65 -32.88 6.64
C PRO A 12 -21.00 -33.33 7.94
N GLU A 13 -21.77 -33.96 8.83
CA GLU A 13 -21.34 -34.40 10.17
C GLU A 13 -20.07 -35.26 10.18
N GLY A 14 -19.74 -35.90 9.04
CA GLY A 14 -18.52 -36.68 8.85
C GLY A 14 -17.21 -35.87 8.83
N SER A 15 -17.22 -34.58 8.48
CA SER A 15 -15.97 -33.80 8.40
C SER A 15 -15.47 -33.34 9.78
N LEU A 16 -16.37 -33.23 10.76
CA LEU A 16 -16.04 -32.77 12.11
C LEU A 16 -15.23 -33.83 12.89
N ARG A 17 -15.61 -35.12 12.80
CA ARG A 17 -14.90 -36.20 13.51
C ARG A 17 -13.47 -36.40 13.02
N ARG A 18 -13.24 -36.29 11.71
CA ARG A 18 -11.91 -36.45 11.10
C ARG A 18 -10.95 -35.30 11.46
N ASN A 19 -11.46 -34.07 11.59
CA ASN A 19 -10.66 -32.92 11.98
C ASN A 19 -10.27 -32.94 13.48
N VAL A 20 -11.13 -33.50 14.34
CA VAL A 20 -10.85 -33.66 15.77
C VAL A 20 -9.77 -34.72 16.03
N LEU A 21 -9.80 -35.85 15.31
CA LEU A 21 -8.83 -36.95 15.47
C LEU A 21 -7.40 -36.58 15.06
N ILE A 22 -7.23 -35.70 14.08
CA ILE A 22 -5.90 -35.23 13.63
C ILE A 22 -5.46 -33.99 14.44
N GLY A 23 -6.39 -33.12 14.83
CA GLY A 23 -6.09 -31.88 15.54
C GLY A 23 -5.63 -32.07 16.99
N ALA A 24 -6.20 -33.04 17.70
CA ALA A 24 -5.90 -33.28 19.11
C ALA A 24 -4.42 -33.66 19.40
N PRO A 25 -3.80 -34.62 18.68
CA PRO A 25 -2.38 -34.95 18.91
C PRO A 25 -1.43 -33.82 18.52
N VAL A 26 -1.71 -33.07 17.45
CA VAL A 26 -0.90 -31.90 17.05
C VAL A 26 -1.00 -30.78 18.10
N ALA A 27 -2.19 -30.52 18.62
CA ALA A 27 -2.40 -29.54 19.70
C ALA A 27 -1.70 -29.96 21.01
N ALA A 28 -1.72 -31.25 21.35
CA ALA A 28 -1.04 -31.80 22.53
C ALA A 28 0.49 -31.71 22.43
N ILE A 29 1.07 -32.06 21.26
CA ILE A 29 2.51 -31.95 21.01
C ILE A 29 2.93 -30.48 21.02
N PHE A 30 2.14 -29.59 20.40
CA PHE A 30 2.40 -28.15 20.44
C PHE A 30 2.37 -27.61 21.88
N ALA A 31 1.33 -27.92 22.66
CA ALA A 31 1.22 -27.51 24.05
C ALA A 31 2.39 -28.03 24.91
N ALA A 32 2.78 -29.29 24.75
CA ALA A 32 3.92 -29.88 25.47
C ALA A 32 5.25 -29.19 25.10
N THR A 33 5.49 -28.93 23.80
CA THR A 33 6.70 -28.24 23.32
C THR A 33 6.77 -26.81 23.84
N VAL A 34 5.63 -26.13 23.85
CA VAL A 34 5.48 -24.74 24.29
C VAL A 34 5.71 -24.59 25.80
N LEU A 35 5.26 -25.54 26.60
CA LEU A 35 5.49 -25.57 28.05
C LEU A 35 6.97 -25.80 28.40
N MET A 36 7.75 -26.48 27.55
CA MET A 36 9.17 -26.74 27.80
C MET A 36 10.10 -25.54 27.53
N ILE A 37 9.67 -24.54 26.74
CA ILE A 37 10.52 -23.41 26.32
C ILE A 37 10.43 -22.21 27.30
N GLY A 38 9.52 -22.29 28.28
CA GLY A 38 9.34 -21.28 29.33
C GLY A 38 8.13 -20.35 29.13
N PRO A 39 7.77 -19.55 30.15
CA PRO A 39 6.48 -18.85 30.21
C PRO A 39 6.30 -17.79 29.12
N ALA A 40 7.38 -17.12 28.68
CA ALA A 40 7.32 -16.13 27.61
C ALA A 40 7.02 -16.79 26.25
N ALA A 41 7.66 -17.92 25.96
CA ALA A 41 7.37 -18.71 24.76
C ALA A 41 5.96 -19.30 24.81
N ALA A 42 5.49 -19.71 26.01
CA ALA A 42 4.13 -20.14 26.24
C ALA A 42 3.09 -19.06 25.94
N ALA A 43 3.30 -17.83 26.44
CA ALA A 43 2.43 -16.71 26.13
C ALA A 43 2.44 -16.37 24.63
N ALA A 44 3.61 -16.33 23.98
CA ALA A 44 3.71 -16.06 22.55
C ALA A 44 2.98 -17.13 21.71
N ALA A 45 3.17 -18.40 22.03
CA ALA A 45 2.48 -19.50 21.38
C ALA A 45 0.96 -19.46 21.59
N ALA A 46 0.50 -19.13 22.81
CA ALA A 46 -0.92 -18.95 23.09
C ALA A 46 -1.52 -17.83 22.24
N VAL A 47 -0.83 -16.68 22.12
CA VAL A 47 -1.26 -15.59 21.23
C VAL A 47 -1.33 -16.05 19.78
N VAL A 48 -0.32 -16.78 19.28
CA VAL A 48 -0.32 -17.33 17.91
C VAL A 48 -1.51 -18.27 17.69
N VAL A 49 -1.80 -19.16 18.64
CA VAL A 49 -2.95 -20.06 18.56
C VAL A 49 -4.26 -19.29 18.56
N VAL A 50 -4.42 -18.30 19.44
CA VAL A 50 -5.62 -17.44 19.46
C VAL A 50 -5.80 -16.71 18.13
N VAL A 51 -4.74 -16.11 17.59
CA VAL A 51 -4.78 -15.43 16.29
C VAL A 51 -5.12 -16.42 15.17
N ALA A 52 -4.56 -17.62 15.17
CA ALA A 52 -4.87 -18.67 14.20
C ALA A 52 -6.34 -19.12 14.29
N LEU A 53 -6.87 -19.31 15.50
CA LEU A 53 -8.27 -19.64 15.73
C LEU A 53 -9.18 -18.51 15.23
N VAL A 54 -8.88 -17.25 15.57
CA VAL A 54 -9.63 -16.10 15.06
C VAL A 54 -9.53 -16.01 13.55
N ALA A 55 -8.40 -16.34 12.93
CA ALA A 55 -8.27 -16.39 11.47
C ALA A 55 -9.19 -17.45 10.85
N ILE A 56 -9.29 -18.62 11.47
CA ILE A 56 -10.13 -19.72 10.99
C ILE A 56 -11.62 -19.42 11.16
N TYR A 57 -12.04 -18.83 12.29
CA TYR A 57 -13.45 -18.60 12.60
C TYR A 57 -13.96 -17.23 12.13
N HIS A 58 -13.10 -16.22 12.14
CA HIS A 58 -13.40 -14.83 11.79
C HIS A 58 -12.33 -14.22 10.86
N PRO A 59 -12.10 -14.78 9.65
CA PRO A 59 -11.04 -14.34 8.75
C PRO A 59 -11.13 -12.86 8.35
N MET A 60 -12.32 -12.27 8.35
CA MET A 60 -12.50 -10.84 8.09
C MET A 60 -11.97 -9.95 9.20
N VAL A 61 -12.03 -10.39 10.46
CA VAL A 61 -11.42 -9.65 11.58
C VAL A 61 -9.92 -9.58 11.38
N ILE A 62 -9.27 -10.72 11.07
CA ILE A 62 -7.82 -10.74 10.79
C ILE A 62 -7.47 -9.93 9.55
N THR A 63 -8.31 -9.95 8.51
CA THR A 63 -8.12 -9.10 7.34
C THR A 63 -8.15 -7.62 7.74
N VAL A 64 -9.17 -7.19 8.49
CA VAL A 64 -9.26 -5.81 8.99
C VAL A 64 -8.04 -5.44 9.85
N LEU A 65 -7.63 -6.30 10.78
CA LEU A 65 -6.45 -6.09 11.61
C LEU A 65 -5.16 -6.00 10.78
N THR A 66 -5.06 -6.75 9.69
CA THR A 66 -3.94 -6.66 8.73
C THR A 66 -3.86 -5.26 8.13
N PHE A 67 -4.97 -4.70 7.63
CA PHE A 67 -4.97 -3.35 7.07
C PHE A 67 -4.78 -2.27 8.14
N ALA A 68 -5.42 -2.42 9.30
CA ALA A 68 -5.29 -1.48 10.42
C ALA A 68 -3.83 -1.40 10.91
N SER A 69 -3.19 -2.55 11.13
CA SER A 69 -1.77 -2.60 11.53
C SER A 69 -0.83 -2.06 10.45
N ALA A 70 -1.14 -2.29 9.18
CA ALA A 70 -0.33 -1.80 8.07
C ALA A 70 -0.44 -0.29 7.86
N PHE A 71 -1.63 0.30 7.94
CA PHE A 71 -1.88 1.66 7.42
C PHE A 71 -2.33 2.68 8.47
N THR A 72 -2.40 2.32 9.75
CA THR A 72 -2.61 3.31 10.81
C THR A 72 -1.27 3.95 11.16
N ALA A 73 -1.20 5.29 11.15
CA ALA A 73 -0.01 6.02 11.56
C ALA A 73 0.10 6.02 13.09
N LEU A 74 0.76 5.01 13.65
CA LEU A 74 0.95 4.89 15.10
C LEU A 74 2.24 5.60 15.54
N PRO A 75 2.43 5.91 16.83
CA PRO A 75 3.73 6.31 17.37
C PRO A 75 4.78 5.18 17.29
N THR A 76 6.06 5.50 17.41
CA THR A 76 7.15 4.49 17.50
C THR A 76 7.13 3.68 18.78
N SER A 77 6.51 4.20 19.84
CA SER A 77 6.31 3.48 21.10
C SER A 77 5.42 2.24 20.96
N ILE A 78 4.65 2.14 19.88
CA ILE A 78 3.85 0.96 19.56
C ILE A 78 4.64 0.08 18.60
N PRO A 79 5.09 -1.12 19.01
CA PRO A 79 5.84 -2.03 18.16
C PRO A 79 5.02 -2.42 16.92
N ARG A 80 5.63 -2.27 15.74
CA ARG A 80 5.02 -2.68 14.45
C ARG A 80 5.67 -3.87 13.81
N ALA A 81 6.86 -4.23 14.29
CA ALA A 81 7.62 -5.35 13.80
C ALA A 81 8.19 -6.17 14.96
N LEU A 82 8.40 -7.45 14.68
CA LEU A 82 9.01 -8.40 15.59
C LEU A 82 10.35 -8.86 15.00
N PRO A 83 11.43 -8.88 15.79
CA PRO A 83 12.68 -9.49 15.36
C PRO A 83 12.50 -11.02 15.36
N ILE A 84 12.57 -11.64 14.18
CA ILE A 84 12.46 -13.09 14.00
C ILE A 84 13.69 -13.54 13.21
N ALA A 85 14.53 -14.41 13.79
CA ALA A 85 15.72 -14.95 13.13
C ALA A 85 16.64 -13.87 12.49
N GLY A 86 16.83 -12.74 13.18
CA GLY A 86 17.69 -11.65 12.70
C GLY A 86 17.06 -10.71 11.66
N ILE A 87 15.80 -10.93 11.28
CA ILE A 87 15.05 -10.02 10.41
C ILE A 87 13.87 -9.39 11.16
N SER A 88 13.58 -8.12 10.86
CA SER A 88 12.42 -7.41 11.43
C SER A 88 11.18 -7.69 10.57
N VAL A 89 10.25 -8.49 11.07
CA VAL A 89 9.00 -8.90 10.38
C VAL A 89 7.84 -8.04 10.87
N GLU A 90 7.15 -7.37 9.96
CA GLU A 90 6.05 -6.48 10.35
C GLU A 90 4.84 -7.30 10.81
N LEU A 91 4.12 -6.83 11.83
CA LEU A 91 2.94 -7.49 12.37
C LEU A 91 1.88 -7.73 11.29
N TYR A 92 1.74 -6.78 10.36
CA TYR A 92 0.78 -6.93 9.26
C TYR A 92 1.18 -8.05 8.28
N GLU A 93 2.47 -8.40 8.14
CA GLU A 93 2.90 -9.52 7.30
C GLU A 93 2.41 -10.84 7.88
N ILE A 94 2.57 -10.99 9.20
CA ILE A 94 2.11 -12.17 9.95
C ILE A 94 0.58 -12.27 9.85
N LEU A 95 -0.13 -11.16 10.11
CA LEU A 95 -1.59 -11.12 10.01
C LEU A 95 -2.08 -11.41 8.58
N ALA A 96 -1.39 -10.95 7.54
CA ALA A 96 -1.74 -11.23 6.15
C ALA A 96 -1.67 -12.73 5.82
N VAL A 97 -0.66 -13.44 6.34
CA VAL A 97 -0.53 -14.90 6.19
C VAL A 97 -1.71 -15.60 6.88
N PHE A 98 -2.05 -15.21 8.11
CA PHE A 98 -3.21 -15.76 8.82
C PHE A 98 -4.53 -15.45 8.10
N ALA A 99 -4.72 -14.22 7.60
CA ALA A 99 -5.89 -13.84 6.80
C ALA A 99 -6.00 -14.74 5.57
N ALA A 100 -4.90 -14.97 4.85
CA ALA A 100 -4.88 -15.85 3.69
C ALA A 100 -5.27 -17.29 4.04
N ALA A 101 -4.70 -17.86 5.11
CA ALA A 101 -5.04 -19.20 5.57
C ALA A 101 -6.53 -19.32 5.95
N GLY A 102 -7.04 -18.37 6.74
CA GLY A 102 -8.45 -18.34 7.15
C GLY A 102 -9.41 -18.20 5.96
N LEU A 103 -9.11 -17.30 5.03
CA LEU A 103 -9.90 -17.09 3.82
C LEU A 103 -9.84 -18.30 2.88
N LEU A 104 -8.70 -18.96 2.75
CA LEU A 104 -8.55 -20.19 1.95
C LEU A 104 -9.52 -21.29 2.43
N LEU A 105 -9.67 -21.43 3.75
CA LEU A 105 -10.51 -22.46 4.38
C LEU A 105 -12.01 -22.11 4.36
N ARG A 106 -12.37 -20.82 4.39
CA ARG A 106 -13.76 -20.38 4.61
C ARG A 106 -14.45 -19.75 3.42
N THR A 107 -13.72 -19.33 2.39
CA THR A 107 -14.29 -18.59 1.26
C THR A 107 -14.30 -19.40 -0.03
N ARG A 108 -15.21 -19.02 -0.93
CA ARG A 108 -15.30 -19.60 -2.27
C ARG A 108 -14.07 -19.25 -3.09
N LYS A 109 -13.67 -20.18 -3.96
CA LYS A 109 -12.56 -20.02 -4.91
C LYS A 109 -12.77 -18.81 -5.81
N GLN A 110 -11.78 -17.92 -5.90
CA GLN A 110 -11.78 -16.78 -6.81
C GLN A 110 -10.70 -16.99 -7.86
N LYS A 111 -11.04 -17.75 -8.91
CA LYS A 111 -10.07 -18.27 -9.88
C LYS A 111 -9.09 -17.21 -10.40
N VAL A 112 -9.55 -16.00 -10.68
CA VAL A 112 -8.70 -14.94 -11.25
C VAL A 112 -7.64 -14.46 -10.26
N THR A 113 -8.05 -14.04 -9.06
CA THR A 113 -7.11 -13.53 -8.05
C THR A 113 -6.22 -14.63 -7.49
N ASP A 114 -6.76 -15.84 -7.33
CA ASP A 114 -6.00 -17.01 -6.90
C ASP A 114 -4.91 -17.38 -7.91
N SER A 115 -5.25 -17.43 -9.20
CA SER A 115 -4.28 -17.72 -10.26
C SER A 115 -3.23 -16.62 -10.38
N SER A 116 -3.62 -15.35 -10.35
CA SER A 116 -2.64 -14.25 -10.40
C SER A 116 -1.69 -14.27 -9.20
N SER A 117 -2.21 -14.51 -8.00
CA SER A 117 -1.40 -14.65 -6.78
C SER A 117 -0.44 -15.84 -6.88
N ALA A 118 -0.92 -17.00 -7.32
CA ALA A 118 -0.10 -18.20 -7.49
C ALA A 118 0.98 -18.03 -8.57
N VAL A 119 0.65 -17.44 -9.71
CA VAL A 119 1.63 -17.17 -10.79
C VAL A 119 2.72 -16.21 -10.32
N LEU A 120 2.36 -15.16 -9.58
CA LEU A 120 3.33 -14.26 -8.97
C LEU A 120 4.20 -14.99 -7.94
N ALA A 121 3.61 -15.81 -7.07
CA ALA A 121 4.37 -16.59 -6.10
C ALA A 121 5.37 -17.55 -6.79
N VAL A 122 4.95 -18.23 -7.86
CA VAL A 122 5.83 -19.10 -8.67
C VAL A 122 6.96 -18.30 -9.32
N LEU A 123 6.66 -17.12 -9.88
CA LEU A 123 7.70 -16.22 -10.41
C LEU A 123 8.73 -15.86 -9.35
N LEU A 124 8.29 -15.47 -8.16
CA LEU A 124 9.18 -15.08 -7.06
C LEU A 124 10.01 -16.24 -6.55
N VAL A 125 9.40 -17.43 -6.38
CA VAL A 125 10.13 -18.66 -6.02
C VAL A 125 11.17 -18.99 -7.09
N SER A 126 10.82 -18.89 -8.37
CA SER A 126 11.76 -19.17 -9.47
C SER A 126 12.93 -18.18 -9.48
N ALA A 127 12.67 -16.89 -9.27
CA ALA A 127 13.70 -15.87 -9.16
C ALA A 127 14.58 -16.05 -7.91
N SER A 128 14.02 -16.53 -6.79
CA SER A 128 14.79 -16.91 -5.60
C SER A 128 15.67 -18.13 -5.84
N ILE A 129 15.18 -19.16 -6.54
CA ILE A 129 15.96 -20.35 -6.89
C ILE A 129 17.14 -19.96 -7.79
N LEU A 130 16.92 -19.09 -8.78
CA LEU A 130 17.98 -18.55 -9.63
C LEU A 130 19.08 -17.88 -8.78
N SER A 131 18.69 -17.07 -7.79
CA SER A 131 19.64 -16.42 -6.88
C SER A 131 20.43 -17.39 -6.00
N LEU A 132 19.78 -18.44 -5.50
CA LEU A 132 20.46 -19.47 -4.73
C LEU A 132 21.48 -20.22 -5.60
N ALA A 133 21.13 -20.49 -6.86
CA ALA A 133 22.03 -21.11 -7.83
C ALA A 133 23.26 -20.23 -8.15
N THR A 134 23.16 -18.91 -8.00
CA THR A 134 24.29 -17.96 -8.15
C THR A 134 25.00 -17.66 -6.83
N ASN A 135 24.78 -18.47 -5.78
CA ASN A 135 25.36 -18.30 -4.43
C ASN A 135 25.01 -16.97 -3.76
N THR A 136 23.87 -16.37 -4.11
CA THR A 136 23.38 -15.16 -3.44
C THR A 136 22.94 -15.51 -2.02
N ASN A 137 23.38 -14.72 -1.04
CA ASN A 137 22.98 -14.91 0.35
C ASN A 137 21.44 -14.82 0.53
N ALA A 138 20.85 -15.83 1.18
CA ALA A 138 19.42 -15.96 1.39
C ALA A 138 18.78 -14.74 2.09
N VAL A 139 19.52 -14.05 2.95
CA VAL A 139 19.07 -12.82 3.61
C VAL A 139 18.73 -11.74 2.59
N TYR A 140 19.55 -11.56 1.55
CA TYR A 140 19.26 -10.58 0.49
C TYR A 140 18.12 -11.02 -0.43
N ILE A 141 17.97 -12.32 -0.66
CA ILE A 141 16.82 -12.87 -1.38
C ILE A 141 15.53 -12.55 -0.60
N LEU A 142 15.54 -12.72 0.73
CA LEU A 142 14.41 -12.37 1.59
C LEU A 142 14.14 -10.86 1.60
N TYR A 143 15.17 -10.02 1.68
CA TYR A 143 15.00 -8.56 1.63
C TYR A 143 14.28 -8.09 0.36
N ASP A 144 14.65 -8.64 -0.81
CA ASP A 144 14.04 -8.29 -2.09
C ASP A 144 12.68 -8.97 -2.31
N GLY A 145 12.55 -10.24 -1.92
CA GLY A 145 11.37 -11.06 -2.24
C GLY A 145 10.21 -10.88 -1.28
N ARG A 146 10.47 -10.64 0.02
CA ARG A 146 9.45 -10.68 1.08
C ARG A 146 8.27 -9.77 0.78
N ARG A 147 8.51 -8.51 0.38
CA ARG A 147 7.43 -7.55 0.13
C ARG A 147 6.60 -7.94 -1.10
N LEU A 148 7.23 -8.49 -2.14
CA LEU A 148 6.51 -9.02 -3.31
C LEU A 148 5.68 -10.26 -2.98
N PHE A 149 6.14 -11.13 -2.08
CA PHE A 149 5.31 -12.23 -1.56
C PHE A 149 4.10 -11.69 -0.80
N VAL A 150 4.27 -10.66 0.02
CA VAL A 150 3.17 -9.97 0.69
C VAL A 150 2.19 -9.37 -0.32
N LEU A 151 2.67 -8.79 -1.43
CA LEU A 151 1.82 -8.33 -2.53
C LEU A 151 1.00 -9.50 -3.12
N ALA A 152 1.62 -10.64 -3.40
CA ALA A 152 0.92 -11.82 -3.92
C ALA A 152 -0.15 -12.31 -2.92
N ILE A 153 0.17 -12.36 -1.63
CA ILE A 153 -0.77 -12.70 -0.55
C ILE A 153 -1.92 -11.69 -0.53
N ALA A 154 -1.63 -10.38 -0.65
CA ALA A 154 -2.64 -9.32 -0.62
C ALA A 154 -3.62 -9.42 -1.80
N ILE A 155 -3.16 -9.79 -3.00
CA ILE A 155 -4.03 -10.06 -4.16
C ILE A 155 -5.04 -11.16 -3.82
N PHE A 156 -4.55 -12.27 -3.24
CA PHE A 156 -5.38 -13.38 -2.81
C PHE A 156 -6.38 -12.96 -1.73
N VAL A 157 -5.90 -12.34 -0.65
CA VAL A 157 -6.70 -11.91 0.51
C VAL A 157 -7.79 -10.95 0.06
N ALA A 158 -7.45 -9.88 -0.67
CA ALA A 158 -8.45 -8.90 -1.11
C ALA A 158 -9.45 -9.50 -2.11
N GLY A 159 -9.01 -10.38 -3.01
CA GLY A 159 -9.89 -11.07 -3.95
C GLY A 159 -10.93 -11.95 -3.25
N ARG A 160 -10.49 -12.74 -2.26
CA ARG A 160 -11.38 -13.60 -1.46
C ARG A 160 -12.29 -12.80 -0.52
N ALA A 161 -11.77 -11.73 0.08
CA ALA A 161 -12.50 -10.86 0.99
C ALA A 161 -13.56 -10.00 0.30
N ALA A 162 -13.36 -9.62 -0.97
CA ALA A 162 -14.24 -8.69 -1.69
C ALA A 162 -15.73 -9.10 -1.69
N TRP A 163 -16.03 -10.41 -1.78
CA TRP A 163 -17.40 -10.90 -1.66
C TRP A 163 -18.01 -10.64 -0.28
N GLN A 164 -17.25 -10.84 0.79
CA GLN A 164 -17.75 -10.60 2.16
C GLN A 164 -17.85 -9.10 2.44
N ILE A 165 -16.96 -8.30 1.86
CA ILE A 165 -17.01 -6.84 1.93
C ILE A 165 -18.27 -6.31 1.23
N SER A 166 -18.67 -6.88 0.09
CA SER A 166 -19.88 -6.43 -0.62
C SER A 166 -21.17 -6.71 0.14
N GLN A 167 -21.18 -7.67 1.07
CA GLN A 167 -22.33 -7.93 1.96
C GLN A 167 -22.44 -6.90 3.11
N ALA A 168 -21.34 -6.28 3.54
CA ALA A 168 -21.31 -5.35 4.66
C ALA A 168 -20.43 -4.12 4.41
N PRO A 169 -20.61 -3.38 3.30
CA PRO A 169 -19.68 -2.31 2.88
C PRO A 169 -19.57 -1.19 3.91
N ARG A 170 -20.66 -0.91 4.65
CA ARG A 170 -20.70 0.11 5.71
C ARG A 170 -19.70 -0.16 6.83
N VAL A 171 -19.47 -1.43 7.20
CA VAL A 171 -18.55 -1.79 8.28
C VAL A 171 -17.11 -1.47 7.87
N TYR A 172 -16.71 -1.90 6.67
CA TYR A 172 -15.35 -1.67 6.17
C TYR A 172 -15.08 -0.20 5.87
N LEU A 173 -16.06 0.54 5.36
CA LEU A 173 -15.95 1.98 5.19
C LEU A 173 -15.77 2.70 6.54
N ARG A 174 -16.49 2.31 7.59
CA ARG A 174 -16.28 2.88 8.94
C ARG A 174 -14.87 2.62 9.46
N VAL A 175 -14.34 1.41 9.25
CA VAL A 175 -12.96 1.10 9.66
C VAL A 175 -11.95 1.92 8.87
N LEU A 176 -12.10 2.00 7.54
CA LEU A 176 -11.24 2.85 6.71
C LEU A 176 -11.29 4.31 7.15
N THR A 177 -12.49 4.86 7.37
CA THR A 177 -12.70 6.21 7.91
C THR A 177 -12.00 6.40 9.25
N ALA A 178 -12.15 5.45 10.18
CA ALA A 178 -11.48 5.52 11.48
C ALA A 178 -9.95 5.51 11.33
N MET A 179 -9.40 4.63 10.49
CA MET A 179 -7.96 4.57 10.20
C MET A 179 -7.44 5.89 9.62
N MET A 180 -8.17 6.49 8.67
CA MET A 180 -7.78 7.78 8.07
C MET A 180 -7.83 8.91 9.09
N TRP A 181 -8.88 9.01 9.90
CA TRP A 181 -8.98 10.07 10.91
C TRP A 181 -7.96 9.94 12.03
N ILE A 182 -7.75 8.73 12.56
CA ILE A 182 -6.71 8.46 13.56
C ILE A 182 -5.34 8.85 12.99
N SER A 183 -5.04 8.44 11.75
CA SER A 183 -3.76 8.74 11.12
C SER A 183 -3.58 10.22 10.82
N ALA A 184 -4.64 10.91 10.39
CA ALA A 184 -4.64 12.34 10.12
C ALA A 184 -4.41 13.14 11.41
N ALA A 185 -5.09 12.78 12.51
CA ALA A 185 -4.90 13.39 13.82
C ALA A 185 -3.47 13.20 14.34
N LEU A 186 -2.93 11.97 14.26
CA LEU A 186 -1.56 11.68 14.70
C LEU A 186 -0.51 12.35 13.82
N THR A 187 -0.73 12.45 12.51
CA THR A 187 0.18 13.17 11.59
C THR A 187 0.17 14.67 11.88
N ALA A 188 -1.01 15.27 12.11
CA ALA A 188 -1.11 16.67 12.51
C ALA A 188 -0.43 16.93 13.86
N LEU A 189 -0.68 16.07 14.85
CA LEU A 189 -0.02 16.14 16.16
C LEU A 189 1.50 16.00 16.04
N ALA A 190 1.99 15.08 15.20
CA ALA A 190 3.42 14.93 14.94
C ALA A 190 4.03 16.17 14.29
N SER A 191 3.28 16.86 13.42
CA SER A 191 3.78 18.07 12.76
C SER A 191 3.94 19.25 13.72
N THR A 192 3.23 19.26 14.86
CA THR A 192 3.29 20.34 15.85
C THR A 192 4.14 19.99 17.07
N THR A 193 4.19 18.71 17.47
CA THR A 193 4.87 18.27 18.70
C THR A 193 6.19 17.56 18.45
N GLY A 194 6.50 17.20 17.20
CA GLY A 194 7.66 16.36 16.87
C GLY A 194 7.47 14.88 17.24
N LEU A 195 6.23 14.44 17.52
CA LEU A 195 5.93 13.03 17.80
C LEU A 195 6.44 12.12 16.68
N ASP A 196 7.28 11.14 17.02
CA ASP A 196 7.83 10.21 16.03
C ASP A 196 6.82 9.11 15.65
N LEU A 197 6.48 9.06 14.37
CA LEU A 197 5.57 8.08 13.77
C LEU A 197 6.30 6.97 12.99
N GLY A 198 7.63 6.88 13.10
CA GLY A 198 8.42 5.67 12.81
C GLY A 198 8.70 5.34 11.35
N GLN A 199 8.34 6.22 10.41
CA GLN A 199 8.44 5.92 8.97
C GLN A 199 9.28 6.90 8.15
N ARG A 200 9.70 8.03 8.75
CA ARG A 200 10.73 9.03 8.35
C ARG A 200 10.23 10.44 8.65
N SER A 201 10.86 11.13 9.62
CA SER A 201 10.83 12.58 9.74
C SER A 201 12.05 13.14 9.00
N LEU A 202 11.82 14.06 8.06
CA LEU A 202 12.89 14.73 7.34
C LEU A 202 12.57 16.22 7.26
N THR A 203 13.59 17.07 7.30
CA THR A 203 13.48 18.50 7.01
C THR A 203 12.86 18.70 5.61
N ALA A 204 11.81 19.52 5.50
CA ALA A 204 11.09 19.73 4.24
C ALA A 204 11.88 20.61 3.26
N SER A 205 12.97 21.25 3.67
CA SER A 205 13.85 22.00 2.79
C SER A 205 14.55 21.12 1.74
N LEU A 206 14.82 21.73 0.58
CA LEU A 206 15.71 21.21 -0.46
C LEU A 206 17.16 21.62 -0.21
N GLU A 207 17.39 22.62 0.68
CA GLU A 207 18.70 23.14 1.03
C GLU A 207 19.26 22.48 2.30
N PRO A 208 20.56 22.10 2.34
CA PRO A 208 21.19 21.58 3.54
C PRO A 208 21.35 22.67 4.61
N GLY A 209 20.85 22.44 5.83
CA GLY A 209 21.06 23.33 6.99
C GLY A 209 19.92 24.29 7.31
N ASP A 210 18.77 24.17 6.63
CA ASP A 210 17.59 24.99 6.89
C ASP A 210 16.73 24.40 8.02
N ASP A 211 17.13 24.74 9.26
CA ASP A 211 16.49 24.33 10.51
C ASP A 211 15.10 24.97 10.72
N GLY A 212 14.69 25.93 9.87
CA GLY A 212 13.40 26.63 9.94
C GLY A 212 12.29 25.99 9.09
N SER A 213 12.58 24.93 8.34
CA SER A 213 11.62 24.34 7.40
C SER A 213 10.67 23.31 8.02
N ALA A 214 9.50 23.14 7.42
CA ALA A 214 8.47 22.21 7.89
C ALA A 214 9.01 20.77 8.04
N VAL A 215 8.42 19.98 8.93
CA VAL A 215 8.78 18.57 9.07
C VAL A 215 7.98 17.74 8.07
N ARG A 216 8.70 17.03 7.19
CA ARG A 216 8.11 16.08 6.26
C ARG A 216 7.73 14.78 6.96
N LEU A 217 6.44 14.46 6.95
CA LEU A 217 5.90 13.27 7.59
C LEU A 217 5.40 12.26 6.57
N ILE A 218 6.25 11.30 6.21
CA ILE A 218 5.82 10.12 5.46
C ILE A 218 5.50 9.04 6.48
N THR A 219 4.22 8.71 6.61
CA THR A 219 3.74 7.70 7.54
C THR A 219 3.30 6.45 6.79
N SER A 220 3.05 5.37 7.53
CA SER A 220 2.46 4.14 7.00
C SER A 220 1.11 4.37 6.29
N SER A 221 0.39 5.44 6.68
CA SER A 221 -0.92 5.80 6.12
C SER A 221 -0.84 6.59 4.80
N THR A 222 0.31 7.20 4.48
CA THR A 222 0.42 8.18 3.38
C THR A 222 -0.05 7.61 2.05
N TYR A 223 0.41 6.42 1.67
CA TYR A 223 0.04 5.85 0.36
C TYR A 223 -1.38 5.31 0.33
N LEU A 224 -1.93 4.85 1.47
CA LEU A 224 -3.35 4.53 1.55
C LEU A 224 -4.19 5.79 1.33
N ALA A 225 -3.81 6.91 1.96
CA ALA A 225 -4.46 8.21 1.74
C ALA A 225 -4.39 8.65 0.26
N VAL A 226 -3.26 8.44 -0.43
CA VAL A 226 -3.16 8.69 -1.88
C VAL A 226 -4.16 7.84 -2.67
N VAL A 227 -4.25 6.54 -2.40
CA VAL A 227 -5.21 5.65 -3.07
C VAL A 227 -6.64 6.09 -2.80
N VAL A 228 -6.98 6.44 -1.55
CA VAL A 228 -8.31 6.95 -1.18
C VAL A 228 -8.63 8.24 -1.95
N LEU A 229 -7.69 9.19 -2.02
CA LEU A 229 -7.87 10.41 -2.81
C LEU A 229 -8.02 10.13 -4.30
N CYS A 230 -7.25 9.21 -4.88
CA CYS A 230 -7.37 8.82 -6.29
C CYS A 230 -8.77 8.25 -6.58
N VAL A 231 -9.26 7.35 -5.73
CA VAL A 231 -10.62 6.78 -5.85
C VAL A 231 -11.67 7.89 -5.71
N CYS A 232 -11.58 8.71 -4.67
CA CYS A 232 -12.55 9.78 -4.43
C CYS A 232 -12.54 10.84 -5.54
N LEU A 233 -11.37 11.21 -6.08
CA LEU A 233 -11.22 12.15 -7.18
C LEU A 233 -11.86 11.59 -8.46
N TYR A 234 -11.59 10.33 -8.78
CA TYR A 234 -12.24 9.66 -9.91
C TYR A 234 -13.77 9.68 -9.75
N LEU A 235 -14.28 9.27 -8.57
CA LEU A 235 -15.72 9.26 -8.29
C LEU A 235 -16.32 10.67 -8.33
N TYR A 236 -15.60 11.68 -7.85
CA TYR A 236 -16.03 13.08 -7.90
C TYR A 236 -16.22 13.55 -9.35
N LEU A 237 -15.22 13.32 -10.20
CA LEU A 237 -15.29 13.69 -11.62
C LEU A 237 -16.40 12.94 -12.37
N ARG A 238 -16.68 11.69 -11.97
CA ARG A 238 -17.83 10.91 -12.46
C ARG A 238 -19.18 11.35 -11.90
N GLY A 239 -19.20 12.19 -10.86
CA GLY A 239 -20.44 12.61 -10.17
C GLY A 239 -21.03 11.51 -9.29
N ALA A 240 -20.23 10.53 -8.88
CA ALA A 240 -20.62 9.37 -8.10
C ALA A 240 -20.05 9.39 -6.65
N LEU A 241 -19.39 10.48 -6.24
CA LEU A 241 -18.88 10.63 -4.88
C LEU A 241 -20.02 11.08 -3.94
N PRO A 242 -20.38 10.29 -2.91
CA PRO A 242 -21.34 10.74 -1.90
C PRO A 242 -20.74 11.89 -1.07
N SER A 243 -21.56 12.87 -0.70
CA SER A 243 -21.12 14.03 0.09
C SER A 243 -20.48 13.64 1.42
N THR A 244 -20.97 12.58 2.05
CA THR A 244 -20.41 12.05 3.31
C THR A 244 -18.98 11.54 3.16
N ALA A 245 -18.56 11.10 1.97
CA ALA A 245 -17.18 10.69 1.70
C ALA A 245 -16.19 11.86 1.73
N VAL A 246 -16.65 13.09 1.51
CA VAL A 246 -15.78 14.28 1.56
C VAL A 246 -15.20 14.44 2.97
N VAL A 247 -16.07 14.46 3.99
CA VAL A 247 -15.61 14.59 5.38
C VAL A 247 -14.97 13.31 5.88
N SER A 248 -15.55 12.14 5.57
CA SER A 248 -15.09 10.87 6.15
C SER A 248 -13.81 10.31 5.52
N LEU A 249 -13.47 10.67 4.28
CA LEU A 249 -12.35 10.09 3.54
C LEU A 249 -11.45 11.15 2.89
N VAL A 250 -12.03 12.11 2.15
CA VAL A 250 -11.22 13.11 1.42
C VAL A 250 -10.46 14.01 2.37
N LEU A 251 -11.13 14.58 3.36
CA LEU A 251 -10.53 15.52 4.31
C LEU A 251 -9.34 14.91 5.09
N PRO A 252 -9.48 13.76 5.80
CA PRO A 252 -8.34 13.18 6.51
C PRO A 252 -7.23 12.72 5.57
N SER A 253 -7.58 12.19 4.38
CA SER A 253 -6.56 11.75 3.41
C SER A 253 -5.79 12.92 2.81
N ALA A 254 -6.47 14.03 2.50
CA ALA A 254 -5.85 15.25 2.00
C ALA A 254 -4.89 15.85 3.02
N LEU A 255 -5.26 15.85 4.32
CA LEU A 255 -4.38 16.31 5.39
C LEU A 255 -3.11 15.45 5.48
N ILE A 256 -3.25 14.12 5.48
CA ILE A 256 -2.09 13.20 5.50
C ILE A 256 -1.17 13.42 4.30
N VAL A 257 -1.74 13.58 3.09
CA VAL A 257 -0.96 13.77 1.87
C VAL A 257 -0.28 15.14 1.85
N ALA A 258 -0.97 16.21 2.27
CA ALA A 258 -0.40 17.56 2.34
C ALA A 258 0.81 17.62 3.28
N LEU A 259 0.69 17.07 4.50
CA LEU A 259 1.78 17.02 5.49
C LEU A 259 2.94 16.07 5.11
N SER A 260 2.78 15.27 4.05
CA SER A 260 3.84 14.39 3.55
C SER A 260 4.85 15.07 2.64
N PHE A 261 4.57 16.30 2.18
CA PHE A 261 5.36 17.10 1.24
C PHE A 261 5.98 16.26 0.11
N SER A 262 5.19 15.34 -0.42
CA SER A 262 5.64 14.38 -1.41
C SER A 262 5.19 14.82 -2.80
N ARG A 263 6.12 14.79 -3.78
CA ARG A 263 5.80 15.01 -5.20
C ARG A 263 5.08 13.81 -5.82
N ASN A 264 5.33 12.61 -5.30
CA ASN A 264 4.85 11.34 -5.83
C ASN A 264 3.30 11.25 -5.96
N PRO A 265 2.50 11.69 -4.97
CA PRO A 265 1.04 11.70 -5.07
C PRO A 265 0.49 12.46 -6.28
N ILE A 266 1.18 13.49 -6.78
CA ILE A 266 0.73 14.26 -7.94
C ILE A 266 0.59 13.35 -9.16
N LEU A 267 1.55 12.45 -9.38
CA LEU A 267 1.51 11.51 -10.50
C LEU A 267 0.28 10.61 -10.43
N ALA A 268 0.00 10.06 -9.24
CA ALA A 268 -1.14 9.18 -9.04
C ALA A 268 -2.48 9.93 -9.20
N LEU A 269 -2.59 11.12 -8.63
CA LEU A 269 -3.78 11.97 -8.73
C LEU A 269 -4.02 12.46 -10.16
N ALA A 270 -2.96 12.81 -10.89
CA ALA A 270 -3.05 13.21 -12.29
C ALA A 270 -3.59 12.08 -13.18
N VAL A 271 -3.09 10.85 -12.98
CA VAL A 271 -3.61 9.67 -13.70
C VAL A 271 -5.06 9.38 -13.33
N ALA A 272 -5.42 9.45 -12.05
CA ALA A 272 -6.80 9.26 -11.61
C ALA A 272 -7.75 10.35 -12.17
N ALA A 273 -7.29 11.60 -12.20
CA ALA A 273 -8.02 12.71 -12.80
C ALA A 273 -8.22 12.49 -14.30
N ALA A 274 -7.15 12.21 -15.05
CA ALA A 274 -7.20 11.92 -16.48
C ALA A 274 -8.18 10.77 -16.78
N ALA A 275 -8.09 9.67 -16.03
CA ALA A 275 -9.02 8.55 -16.16
C ALA A 275 -10.46 8.97 -15.86
N GLY A 276 -10.70 9.80 -14.83
CA GLY A 276 -12.02 10.32 -14.51
C GLY A 276 -12.61 11.23 -15.59
N LEU A 277 -11.78 12.12 -16.16
CA LEU A 277 -12.13 13.04 -17.24
C LEU A 277 -12.45 12.31 -18.55
N LEU A 278 -11.68 11.26 -18.88
CA LEU A 278 -11.94 10.43 -20.07
C LEU A 278 -13.30 9.72 -20.01
N HIS A 279 -13.82 9.50 -18.80
CA HIS A 279 -15.08 8.80 -18.58
C HIS A 279 -16.26 9.74 -18.28
N SER A 280 -16.04 11.04 -18.15
CA SER A 280 -17.08 12.03 -17.88
C SER A 280 -17.55 12.69 -19.17
N ARG A 281 -18.79 13.22 -19.18
CA ARG A 281 -19.33 13.99 -20.31
C ARG A 281 -18.86 15.44 -20.20
N GLY A 282 -18.26 15.97 -21.27
CA GLY A 282 -17.41 17.17 -21.28
C GLY A 282 -17.87 18.37 -20.45
N ALA A 283 -19.11 18.85 -20.63
CA ALA A 283 -19.60 20.05 -19.93
C ALA A 283 -19.76 19.85 -18.41
N GLN A 284 -20.29 18.69 -17.99
CA GLN A 284 -20.47 18.38 -16.56
C GLN A 284 -19.12 18.18 -15.87
N SER A 285 -18.15 17.62 -16.59
CA SER A 285 -16.80 17.45 -16.07
C SER A 285 -16.09 18.77 -15.83
N ALA A 286 -16.18 19.70 -16.79
CA ALA A 286 -15.59 21.03 -16.66
C ALA A 286 -16.16 21.78 -15.44
N SER A 287 -17.48 21.73 -15.25
CA SER A 287 -18.14 22.32 -14.07
C SER A 287 -17.67 21.69 -12.75
N ARG A 288 -17.50 20.37 -12.70
CA ARG A 288 -16.97 19.68 -11.50
C ARG A 288 -15.52 20.04 -11.24
N VAL A 289 -14.68 20.11 -12.25
CA VAL A 289 -13.28 20.56 -12.09
C VAL A 289 -13.24 21.99 -11.55
N ALA A 290 -14.00 22.91 -12.17
CA ALA A 290 -14.07 24.29 -11.72
C ALA A 290 -14.57 24.41 -10.27
N ARG A 291 -15.62 23.66 -9.90
CA ARG A 291 -16.14 23.61 -8.52
C ARG A 291 -15.11 23.03 -7.55
N GLY A 292 -14.40 21.97 -7.93
CA GLY A 292 -13.36 21.37 -7.11
C GLY A 292 -12.23 22.35 -6.84
N LEU A 293 -11.74 23.02 -7.89
CA LEU A 293 -10.72 24.07 -7.78
C LEU A 293 -11.19 25.22 -6.89
N ALA A 294 -12.44 25.68 -7.06
CA ALA A 294 -13.02 26.73 -6.22
C ALA A 294 -13.07 26.30 -4.74
N ILE A 295 -13.53 25.08 -4.44
CA ILE A 295 -13.56 24.54 -3.06
C ILE A 295 -12.14 24.48 -2.47
N SER A 296 -11.17 23.97 -3.23
CA SER A 296 -9.78 23.90 -2.78
C SER A 296 -9.18 25.29 -2.54
N ALA A 297 -9.43 26.25 -3.43
CA ALA A 297 -9.00 27.63 -3.28
C ALA A 297 -9.63 28.29 -2.05
N THR A 298 -10.94 28.11 -1.85
CA THR A 298 -11.64 28.61 -0.65
C THR A 298 -11.07 27.98 0.62
N ALA A 299 -10.81 26.67 0.64
CA ALA A 299 -10.24 26.00 1.81
C ALA A 299 -8.84 26.54 2.15
N LEU A 300 -7.98 26.74 1.14
CA LEU A 300 -6.66 27.36 1.33
C LEU A 300 -6.77 28.80 1.81
N ALA A 301 -7.68 29.59 1.24
CA ALA A 301 -7.92 30.97 1.66
C ALA A 301 -8.46 31.03 3.11
N SER A 302 -9.33 30.11 3.51
CA SER A 302 -9.81 30.00 4.89
C SER A 302 -8.69 29.64 5.86
N LEU A 303 -7.81 28.68 5.50
CA LEU A 303 -6.64 28.36 6.31
C LEU A 303 -5.70 29.55 6.44
N TRP A 304 -5.46 30.28 5.35
CA TRP A 304 -4.68 31.51 5.37
C TRP A 304 -5.31 32.57 6.28
N ALA A 305 -6.61 32.82 6.14
CA ALA A 305 -7.34 33.79 6.96
C ALA A 305 -7.33 33.42 8.46
N LEU A 306 -7.37 32.13 8.81
CA LEU A 306 -7.19 31.66 10.19
C LEU A 306 -5.79 32.00 10.72
N GLY A 307 -4.75 31.90 9.89
CA GLY A 307 -3.40 32.35 10.26
C GLY A 307 -3.34 33.86 10.55
N LEU A 308 -4.11 34.68 9.82
CA LEU A 308 -4.19 36.12 10.08
C LEU A 308 -4.86 36.48 11.42
N LEU A 309 -5.61 35.55 12.02
CA LEU A 309 -6.18 35.75 13.37
C LEU A 309 -5.16 35.55 14.49
N ASP A 310 -3.98 34.99 14.19
CA ASP A 310 -2.89 34.77 15.14
C ASP A 310 -1.54 35.29 14.60
N PRO A 311 -1.40 36.60 14.26
CA PRO A 311 -0.27 37.10 13.46
C PRO A 311 1.11 36.78 14.04
N SER A 312 1.24 36.78 15.36
CA SER A 312 2.49 36.52 16.10
C SER A 312 2.52 35.17 16.81
N GLY A 313 1.45 34.39 16.76
CA GLY A 313 1.38 33.14 17.50
C GLY A 313 1.78 31.91 16.70
N GLY A 314 1.74 30.78 17.39
CA GLY A 314 2.22 29.50 16.87
C GLY A 314 1.42 28.99 15.68
N LEU A 315 0.14 29.36 15.55
CA LEU A 315 -0.71 28.88 14.46
C LEU A 315 -0.28 29.48 13.12
N ASN A 316 -0.07 30.80 13.07
CA ASN A 316 0.38 31.47 11.85
C ASN A 316 1.76 30.98 11.41
N ASN A 317 2.69 30.84 12.36
CA ASN A 317 4.03 30.33 12.08
C ASN A 317 3.98 28.90 11.52
N TRP A 318 3.21 28.01 12.16
CA TRP A 318 3.04 26.64 11.70
C TRP A 318 2.38 26.59 10.30
N LEU A 319 1.29 27.33 10.09
CA LEU A 319 0.59 27.39 8.79
C LEU A 319 1.49 27.91 7.68
N THR A 320 2.24 28.99 7.94
CA THR A 320 3.17 29.58 6.98
C THR A 320 4.27 28.58 6.62
N GLN A 321 4.86 27.90 7.61
CA GLN A 321 5.85 26.85 7.36
C GLN A 321 5.27 25.70 6.52
N GLN A 322 4.06 25.23 6.82
CA GLN A 322 3.43 24.17 6.03
C GLN A 322 3.12 24.64 4.60
N LEU A 323 2.62 25.86 4.40
CA LEU A 323 2.31 26.37 3.07
C LEU A 323 3.57 26.60 2.24
N SER A 324 4.59 27.25 2.81
CA SER A 324 5.88 27.45 2.13
C SER A 324 6.52 26.10 1.78
N GLY A 325 6.59 25.16 2.73
CA GLY A 325 7.11 23.82 2.46
C GLY A 325 6.36 23.08 1.34
N LEU A 326 5.05 23.29 1.22
CA LEU A 326 4.25 22.72 0.13
C LEU A 326 4.58 23.41 -1.21
N VAL A 327 4.59 24.74 -1.25
CA VAL A 327 4.94 25.51 -2.44
C VAL A 327 6.35 25.14 -2.92
N ASP A 328 7.34 25.22 -2.04
CA ASP A 328 8.75 25.06 -2.38
C ASP A 328 9.06 23.63 -2.83
N ARG A 329 8.60 22.63 -2.08
CA ARG A 329 8.97 21.24 -2.34
C ARG A 329 8.08 20.56 -3.39
N VAL A 330 6.79 20.88 -3.40
CA VAL A 330 5.82 20.16 -4.24
C VAL A 330 5.59 20.89 -5.55
N PHE A 331 5.33 22.20 -5.53
CA PHE A 331 5.04 22.95 -6.75
C PHE A 331 6.31 23.45 -7.44
N ALA A 332 7.11 24.30 -6.77
CA ALA A 332 8.36 24.82 -7.31
C ALA A 332 9.39 23.70 -7.53
N GLY A 333 9.48 22.75 -6.60
CA GLY A 333 10.33 21.57 -6.66
C GLY A 333 9.97 20.55 -7.75
N SER A 334 8.88 20.74 -8.49
CA SER A 334 8.51 19.92 -9.65
C SER A 334 8.88 20.54 -11.00
N THR A 335 9.49 21.72 -11.01
CA THR A 335 9.99 22.35 -12.25
C THR A 335 11.21 21.61 -12.81
N GLY A 336 11.45 21.70 -14.12
CA GLY A 336 12.60 21.06 -14.78
C GLY A 336 13.94 21.51 -14.17
N ASP A 337 14.07 22.81 -13.89
CA ASP A 337 15.28 23.38 -13.28
C ASP A 337 15.51 22.83 -11.87
N ALA A 338 14.46 22.81 -11.02
CA ALA A 338 14.58 22.25 -9.67
C ALA A 338 14.90 20.73 -9.72
N LEU A 339 14.34 19.99 -10.66
CA LEU A 339 14.63 18.56 -10.82
C LEU A 339 16.06 18.30 -11.31
N SER A 340 16.63 19.22 -12.09
CA SER A 340 18.00 19.10 -12.63
C SER A 340 19.09 19.25 -11.56
N THR A 341 18.78 19.96 -10.47
CA THR A 341 19.70 20.17 -9.33
C THR A 341 19.34 19.35 -8.09
N ASP A 342 18.17 18.70 -8.09
CA ASP A 342 17.71 17.84 -7.00
C ASP A 342 18.64 16.61 -6.83
N LYS A 343 19.32 16.54 -5.68
CA LYS A 343 20.26 15.44 -5.34
C LYS A 343 19.62 14.04 -5.40
N SER A 344 18.32 13.92 -5.16
CA SER A 344 17.61 12.65 -5.24
C SER A 344 17.37 12.25 -6.69
N THR A 345 16.97 13.19 -7.54
CA THR A 345 16.82 12.98 -8.99
C THR A 345 18.16 12.65 -9.64
N LEU A 346 19.20 13.46 -9.39
CA LEU A 346 20.54 13.24 -9.92
C LEU A 346 21.12 11.89 -9.51
N TYR A 347 20.93 11.49 -8.24
CA TYR A 347 21.35 10.17 -7.79
C TYR A 347 20.68 9.04 -8.57
N ARG A 348 19.37 9.15 -8.88
CA ARG A 348 18.67 8.12 -9.65
C ARG A 348 19.19 8.06 -11.08
N THR A 349 19.21 9.19 -11.77
CA THR A 349 19.54 9.26 -13.20
C THR A 349 21.02 9.00 -13.48
N GLN A 350 21.92 9.35 -12.55
CA GLN A 350 23.37 9.22 -12.76
C GLN A 350 23.99 8.02 -12.05
N GLN A 351 23.41 7.53 -10.95
CA GLN A 351 24.04 6.52 -10.08
C GLN A 351 23.20 5.27 -9.85
N GLU A 352 21.96 5.22 -10.34
CA GLU A 352 21.09 4.05 -10.16
C GLU A 352 20.62 3.47 -11.50
N ASP A 353 20.01 4.30 -12.35
CA ASP A 353 19.48 3.87 -13.64
C ASP A 353 20.55 3.33 -14.60
N PRO A 354 21.76 3.93 -14.73
CA PRO A 354 22.78 3.39 -15.63
C PRO A 354 23.20 1.95 -15.28
N TYR A 355 23.37 1.67 -13.99
CA TYR A 355 23.70 0.35 -13.48
C TYR A 355 22.56 -0.66 -13.68
N LEU A 356 21.30 -0.23 -13.52
CA LEU A 356 20.15 -1.07 -13.85
C LEU A 356 20.11 -1.41 -15.33
N TRP A 357 20.34 -0.43 -16.21
CA TRP A 357 20.40 -0.68 -17.64
C TRP A 357 21.53 -1.63 -18.03
N GLU A 358 22.69 -1.50 -17.41
CA GLU A 358 23.79 -2.43 -17.60
C GLU A 358 23.42 -3.86 -17.14
N ALA A 359 22.85 -4.00 -15.94
CA ALA A 359 22.37 -5.29 -15.44
C ALA A 359 21.33 -5.91 -16.39
N ILE A 360 20.39 -5.11 -16.89
CA ILE A 360 19.37 -5.55 -17.87
C ILE A 360 20.04 -6.01 -19.18
N ARG A 361 21.04 -5.29 -19.70
CA ARG A 361 21.77 -5.71 -20.90
C ARG A 361 22.50 -7.05 -20.72
N ASN A 362 23.00 -7.31 -19.52
CA ASN A 362 23.75 -8.53 -19.22
C ASN A 362 22.85 -9.78 -19.02
N SER A 363 21.60 -9.60 -18.60
CA SER A 363 20.61 -10.70 -18.51
C SER A 363 19.19 -10.20 -18.82
N PRO A 364 18.87 -9.95 -20.10
CA PRO A 364 17.66 -9.22 -20.47
C PRO A 364 16.39 -10.05 -20.24
N PHE A 365 16.43 -11.36 -20.46
CA PHE A 365 15.23 -12.21 -20.42
C PHE A 365 14.96 -12.80 -19.04
N TRP A 366 16.00 -13.22 -18.32
CA TRP A 366 15.89 -13.94 -17.05
C TRP A 366 16.23 -13.08 -15.82
N GLY A 367 16.95 -11.98 -16.02
CA GLY A 367 17.47 -11.16 -14.93
C GLY A 367 18.57 -11.87 -14.14
N HIS A 368 18.90 -11.31 -12.99
CA HIS A 368 19.98 -11.79 -12.13
C HIS A 368 19.50 -12.54 -10.88
N GLY A 369 18.19 -12.68 -10.70
CA GLY A 369 17.57 -13.20 -9.49
C GLY A 369 17.36 -12.14 -8.39
N LEU A 370 16.52 -12.47 -7.40
CA LEU A 370 16.28 -11.65 -6.20
C LEU A 370 17.54 -11.60 -5.30
N GLY A 371 17.82 -10.47 -4.67
CA GLY A 371 18.98 -10.30 -3.80
C GLY A 371 20.30 -10.01 -4.52
N SER A 372 20.35 -10.11 -5.84
CA SER A 372 21.55 -9.82 -6.63
C SER A 372 21.84 -8.31 -6.67
N PRO A 373 23.04 -7.84 -6.32
CA PRO A 373 23.38 -6.43 -6.44
C PRO A 373 23.45 -6.03 -7.92
N TYR A 374 23.12 -4.78 -8.23
CA TYR A 374 23.26 -4.26 -9.61
C TYR A 374 24.17 -3.03 -9.69
N LYS A 375 24.54 -2.42 -8.55
CA LYS A 375 25.50 -1.32 -8.47
C LYS A 375 26.50 -1.54 -7.32
N PRO A 376 27.66 -0.85 -7.31
CA PRO A 376 28.55 -0.86 -6.16
C PRO A 376 27.92 -0.27 -4.88
N GLU A 377 28.46 -0.60 -3.71
CA GLU A 377 27.91 -0.17 -2.41
C GLU A 377 28.09 1.33 -2.14
N PHE A 378 29.17 1.93 -2.64
CA PHE A 378 29.53 3.33 -2.40
C PHE A 378 29.49 4.16 -3.69
N THR A 379 28.29 4.40 -4.22
CA THR A 379 28.07 5.24 -5.41
C THR A 379 27.52 6.61 -5.04
N GLY A 380 28.38 7.61 -4.87
CA GLY A 380 27.97 9.03 -4.73
C GLY A 380 27.17 9.41 -3.47
N ARG A 381 26.96 8.48 -2.53
CA ARG A 381 26.37 8.73 -1.21
C ARG A 381 27.22 8.11 -0.11
N ARG A 382 27.35 8.82 1.01
CA ARG A 382 27.92 8.27 2.25
C ARG A 382 26.81 7.53 3.00
N TYR A 383 27.10 6.30 3.39
CA TYR A 383 26.23 5.50 4.26
C TYR A 383 26.86 5.41 5.64
N ALA A 384 26.02 5.35 6.68
CA ALA A 384 26.49 5.29 8.06
C ALA A 384 27.20 3.96 8.37
N THR A 385 26.81 2.87 7.70
CA THR A 385 27.42 1.55 7.89
C THR A 385 27.54 0.80 6.55
N PRO A 386 28.46 -0.18 6.45
CA PRO A 386 28.57 -1.06 5.27
C PRO A 386 27.28 -1.80 4.96
N GLU A 387 26.55 -2.28 5.97
CA GLU A 387 25.31 -3.05 5.78
C GLU A 387 24.22 -2.22 5.07
N ILE A 388 24.15 -0.92 5.39
CA ILE A 388 23.24 0.01 4.70
C ILE A 388 23.68 0.19 3.24
N ALA A 389 24.99 0.29 2.99
CA ALA A 389 25.54 0.40 1.64
C ALA A 389 25.26 -0.88 0.82
N THR A 390 25.43 -2.06 1.43
CA THR A 390 25.09 -3.36 0.86
C THR A 390 23.59 -3.49 0.59
N ALA A 391 22.71 -3.01 1.46
CA ALA A 391 21.28 -2.98 1.17
C ALA A 391 20.96 -2.01 0.02
N ALA A 392 21.62 -0.84 -0.01
CA ALA A 392 21.41 0.19 -1.03
C ALA A 392 21.86 -0.24 -2.43
N SER A 393 22.85 -1.12 -2.57
CA SER A 393 23.28 -1.67 -3.87
C SER A 393 22.24 -2.57 -4.54
N ARG A 394 21.18 -2.94 -3.80
CA ARG A 394 20.08 -3.81 -4.26
C ARG A 394 18.74 -3.08 -4.35
N TYR A 395 18.65 -1.83 -3.87
CA TYR A 395 17.43 -1.03 -3.84
C TYR A 395 17.42 0.02 -4.94
N ALA A 396 16.35 0.02 -5.76
CA ALA A 396 16.09 1.09 -6.71
C ALA A 396 14.76 1.80 -6.48
N HIS A 397 14.69 3.03 -6.98
CA HIS A 397 13.50 3.86 -7.00
C HIS A 397 12.57 3.50 -8.15
N ASN A 398 13.12 3.24 -9.34
CA ASN A 398 12.33 2.80 -10.49
C ASN A 398 12.03 1.30 -10.36
N PHE A 399 10.80 0.98 -9.96
CA PHE A 399 10.39 -0.40 -9.74
C PHE A 399 10.50 -1.24 -11.01
N PHE A 400 10.20 -0.69 -12.18
CA PHE A 400 10.16 -1.46 -13.42
C PHE A 400 11.55 -1.83 -13.88
N LEU A 401 12.51 -0.90 -13.80
CA LEU A 401 13.92 -1.20 -14.07
C LEU A 401 14.46 -2.21 -13.05
N TRP A 402 14.15 -2.02 -11.77
CA TRP A 402 14.54 -2.96 -10.73
C TRP A 402 13.96 -4.37 -10.97
N MET A 403 12.67 -4.48 -11.24
CA MET A 403 12.00 -5.77 -11.48
C MET A 403 12.59 -6.46 -12.71
N THR A 404 12.89 -5.70 -13.77
CA THR A 404 13.55 -6.22 -14.98
C THR A 404 14.97 -6.68 -14.70
N ALA A 405 15.75 -5.94 -13.91
CA ALA A 405 17.10 -6.38 -13.54
C ALA A 405 17.08 -7.68 -12.71
N LYS A 406 16.08 -7.86 -11.84
CA LYS A 406 15.96 -9.04 -10.96
C LYS A 406 15.37 -10.25 -11.65
N THR A 407 14.36 -10.06 -12.50
CA THR A 407 13.54 -11.16 -13.05
C THR A 407 13.50 -11.19 -14.58
N GLY A 408 14.22 -10.29 -15.23
CA GLY A 408 14.23 -10.10 -16.67
C GLY A 408 12.93 -9.52 -17.21
N LEU A 409 12.89 -9.33 -18.52
CA LEU A 409 11.70 -8.90 -19.24
C LEU A 409 10.55 -9.88 -19.05
N LEU A 410 10.83 -11.19 -18.98
CA LEU A 410 9.80 -12.20 -18.77
C LEU A 410 9.10 -12.02 -17.42
N GLY A 411 9.87 -11.84 -16.34
CA GLY A 411 9.32 -11.62 -15.01
C GLY A 411 8.54 -10.31 -14.91
N LEU A 412 9.03 -9.23 -15.52
CA LEU A 412 8.29 -7.97 -15.61
C LEU A 412 6.95 -8.16 -16.35
N LEU A 413 6.94 -8.83 -17.51
CA LEU A 413 5.73 -9.05 -18.29
C LEU A 413 4.70 -9.92 -17.53
N ILE A 414 5.14 -10.97 -16.85
CA ILE A 414 4.28 -11.79 -15.99
C ILE A 414 3.70 -10.94 -14.86
N PHE A 415 4.53 -10.12 -14.21
CA PHE A 415 4.09 -9.21 -13.16
C PHE A 415 3.02 -8.26 -13.68
N LEU A 416 3.29 -7.56 -14.79
CA LEU A 416 2.36 -6.63 -15.42
C LEU A 416 1.06 -7.32 -15.86
N ALA A 417 1.12 -8.51 -16.46
CA ALA A 417 -0.07 -9.27 -16.84
C ALA A 417 -0.94 -9.63 -15.62
N CYS A 418 -0.32 -10.02 -14.51
CA CYS A 418 -1.03 -10.36 -13.28
C CYS A 418 -1.61 -9.14 -12.56
N THR A 419 -1.03 -7.95 -12.73
CA THR A 419 -1.38 -6.77 -11.92
C THR A 419 -2.13 -5.68 -12.69
N LEU A 420 -1.90 -5.52 -14.00
CA LEU A 420 -2.63 -4.56 -14.84
C LEU A 420 -3.95 -5.10 -15.38
N ARG A 421 -4.20 -6.40 -15.35
CA ARG A 421 -5.49 -6.99 -15.79
C ARG A 421 -6.74 -6.22 -15.34
N PRO A 422 -6.90 -5.79 -14.06
CA PRO A 422 -8.08 -5.02 -13.63
C PRO A 422 -8.23 -3.63 -14.28
N THR A 423 -7.15 -3.03 -14.79
CA THR A 423 -7.20 -1.71 -15.43
C THR A 423 -7.82 -1.77 -16.82
N SER A 424 -7.92 -2.96 -17.43
CA SER A 424 -8.64 -3.16 -18.70
C SER A 424 -10.10 -2.70 -18.64
N SER A 425 -10.68 -2.72 -17.44
CA SER A 425 -12.05 -2.27 -17.18
C SER A 425 -12.25 -0.76 -17.38
N LEU A 426 -11.18 0.05 -17.28
CA LEU A 426 -11.17 1.48 -17.62
C LEU A 426 -11.36 1.73 -19.12
N PHE A 427 -11.11 0.74 -19.96
CA PHE A 427 -11.27 0.88 -21.41
C PHE A 427 -12.59 0.28 -21.89
N ARG A 428 -13.50 -0.09 -20.97
CA ARG A 428 -14.80 -0.69 -21.25
C ARG A 428 -15.93 0.18 -20.69
N PRO A 429 -16.42 1.18 -21.45
CA PRO A 429 -17.25 2.26 -20.90
C PRO A 429 -18.68 1.88 -20.48
N SER A 430 -19.25 0.77 -20.98
CA SER A 430 -20.71 0.54 -20.94
C SER A 430 -21.21 -0.46 -19.89
N SER A 431 -20.36 -1.28 -19.27
CA SER A 431 -20.81 -2.37 -18.36
C SER A 431 -20.05 -2.47 -17.04
N THR A 432 -18.95 -1.74 -16.88
CA THR A 432 -18.11 -1.85 -15.69
C THR A 432 -18.68 -1.02 -14.52
N PRO A 433 -18.79 -1.58 -13.30
CA PRO A 433 -19.15 -0.81 -12.11
C PRO A 433 -18.19 0.38 -11.88
N VAL A 434 -18.76 1.56 -11.59
CA VAL A 434 -17.99 2.81 -11.42
C VAL A 434 -16.90 2.68 -10.35
N PHE A 435 -17.17 1.93 -9.27
CA PHE A 435 -16.19 1.68 -8.22
C PHE A 435 -15.00 0.84 -8.70
N ALA A 436 -15.23 -0.17 -9.56
CA ALA A 436 -14.16 -0.98 -10.14
C ALA A 436 -13.24 -0.12 -11.03
N THR A 437 -13.82 0.76 -11.85
CA THR A 437 -13.04 1.73 -12.63
C THR A 437 -12.28 2.71 -11.75
N ALA A 438 -12.83 3.12 -10.60
CA ALA A 438 -12.12 3.99 -9.66
C ALA A 438 -10.89 3.31 -9.05
N LEU A 439 -11.02 2.03 -8.65
CA LEU A 439 -9.89 1.23 -8.17
C LEU A 439 -8.84 1.01 -9.27
N GLY A 440 -9.29 0.75 -10.50
CA GLY A 440 -8.40 0.64 -11.67
C GLY A 440 -7.62 1.93 -11.93
N ALA A 441 -8.27 3.09 -11.81
CA ALA A 441 -7.63 4.40 -11.97
C ALA A 441 -6.58 4.67 -10.87
N ALA A 442 -6.92 4.38 -9.61
CA ALA A 442 -5.97 4.47 -8.50
C ALA A 442 -4.78 3.51 -8.70
N LEU A 443 -5.02 2.31 -9.23
CA LEU A 443 -3.97 1.34 -9.52
C LEU A 443 -3.03 1.82 -10.62
N LEU A 444 -3.55 2.36 -11.73
CA LEU A 444 -2.73 3.01 -12.75
C LEU A 444 -1.93 4.18 -12.18
N GLY A 445 -2.52 4.96 -11.27
CA GLY A 445 -1.81 6.02 -10.57
C GLY A 445 -0.64 5.49 -9.73
N MET A 446 -0.85 4.39 -9.00
CA MET A 446 0.22 3.71 -8.26
C MET A 446 1.30 3.12 -9.18
N PHE A 447 0.95 2.63 -10.37
CA PHE A 447 1.93 2.23 -11.38
C PHE A 447 2.76 3.41 -11.89
N MET A 448 2.13 4.54 -12.18
CA MET A 448 2.86 5.75 -12.59
C MET A 448 3.83 6.20 -11.48
N GLN A 449 3.39 6.14 -10.23
CA GLN A 449 4.24 6.42 -9.09
C GLN A 449 5.39 5.42 -8.93
N SER A 450 5.20 4.17 -9.40
CA SER A 450 6.22 3.11 -9.39
C SER A 450 7.43 3.40 -10.27
N TRP A 451 7.33 4.42 -11.13
CA TRP A 451 8.45 4.92 -11.93
C TRP A 451 9.51 5.65 -11.09
N VAL A 452 9.09 6.31 -10.01
CA VAL A 452 9.96 7.19 -9.19
C VAL A 452 10.12 6.73 -7.75
N ALA A 453 9.34 5.75 -7.32
CA ALA A 453 9.49 5.10 -6.03
C ALA A 453 8.88 3.69 -6.06
N PRO A 454 9.46 2.69 -5.39
CA PRO A 454 9.17 1.29 -5.70
C PRO A 454 7.93 0.78 -4.97
N MET A 455 6.76 1.31 -5.31
CA MET A 455 5.50 1.04 -4.59
C MET A 455 5.20 -0.45 -4.41
N PRO A 456 5.35 -1.33 -5.42
CA PRO A 456 5.02 -2.74 -5.27
C PRO A 456 5.99 -3.50 -4.35
N ASN A 457 7.19 -2.96 -4.11
CA ASN A 457 8.22 -3.55 -3.25
C ASN A 457 8.40 -2.80 -1.90
N GLY A 458 7.57 -1.80 -1.62
CA GLY A 458 7.70 -0.97 -0.43
C GLY A 458 6.92 -1.48 0.79
N THR A 459 7.17 -0.82 1.92
CA THR A 459 6.50 -1.07 3.22
C THR A 459 5.67 0.15 3.58
N PRO A 460 4.37 0.04 3.88
CA PRO A 460 3.45 -1.09 3.69
C PRO A 460 2.86 -1.19 2.26
N THR A 461 3.43 -0.48 1.28
CA THR A 461 2.83 -0.28 -0.05
C THR A 461 2.66 -1.56 -0.86
N ALA A 462 3.46 -2.60 -0.64
CA ALA A 462 3.28 -3.89 -1.32
C ALA A 462 1.93 -4.54 -0.99
N LEU A 463 1.52 -4.50 0.29
CA LEU A 463 0.20 -4.96 0.75
C LEU A 463 -0.91 -4.13 0.09
N LEU A 464 -0.74 -2.80 0.06
CA LEU A 464 -1.73 -1.89 -0.55
C LEU A 464 -1.91 -2.18 -2.05
N PHE A 465 -0.80 -2.33 -2.76
CA PHE A 465 -0.79 -2.55 -4.20
C PHE A 465 -1.47 -3.87 -4.54
N GLY A 466 -1.12 -4.96 -3.84
CA GLY A 466 -1.75 -6.26 -4.07
C GLY A 466 -3.23 -6.26 -3.67
N ALA A 467 -3.60 -5.59 -2.58
CA ALA A 467 -4.99 -5.44 -2.18
C ALA A 467 -5.83 -4.70 -3.22
N LEU A 468 -5.28 -3.64 -3.81
CA LEU A 468 -5.93 -2.85 -4.85
C LEU A 468 -6.14 -3.68 -6.13
N VAL A 469 -5.14 -4.46 -6.54
CA VAL A 469 -5.25 -5.41 -7.66
C VAL A 469 -6.35 -6.44 -7.38
N GLY A 470 -6.33 -7.10 -6.21
CA GLY A 470 -7.30 -8.13 -5.85
C GLY A 470 -8.74 -7.62 -5.76
N ALA A 471 -8.93 -6.45 -5.16
CA ALA A 471 -10.23 -5.79 -5.08
C ALA A 471 -10.77 -5.41 -6.47
N ALA A 472 -9.94 -4.77 -7.30
CA ALA A 472 -10.36 -4.34 -8.64
C ALA A 472 -10.73 -5.52 -9.56
N MET A 473 -10.01 -6.65 -9.47
CA MET A 473 -10.31 -7.86 -10.24
C MET A 473 -11.66 -8.50 -9.90
N THR A 474 -12.13 -8.36 -8.66
CA THR A 474 -13.33 -9.04 -8.19
C THR A 474 -14.61 -8.27 -8.56
N HIS A 475 -14.54 -6.95 -8.63
CA HIS A 475 -15.68 -6.11 -8.99
C HIS A 475 -16.02 -6.13 -10.49
N ASP A 476 -15.13 -6.62 -11.37
CA ASP A 476 -15.38 -6.76 -12.81
C ASP A 476 -16.43 -7.85 -13.14
N LYS A 477 -16.77 -8.74 -12.17
CA LYS A 477 -17.58 -9.94 -12.43
C LYS A 477 -18.86 -10.06 -11.62
N GLN A 478 -19.14 -9.15 -10.68
CA GLN A 478 -20.36 -9.23 -9.89
C GLN A 478 -21.45 -8.39 -10.57
N PRO A 479 -22.51 -9.01 -11.14
CA PRO A 479 -23.73 -8.27 -11.42
C PRO A 479 -24.21 -7.74 -10.07
N MET A 480 -24.18 -6.42 -9.90
CA MET A 480 -24.72 -5.78 -8.71
C MET A 480 -26.20 -6.19 -8.63
N ILE A 481 -26.51 -7.04 -7.65
CA ILE A 481 -27.87 -7.42 -7.31
C ILE A 481 -28.58 -6.13 -6.91
N GLY A 482 -29.39 -5.59 -7.83
CA GLY A 482 -30.39 -4.56 -7.60
C GLY A 482 -29.87 -3.22 -7.10
N ASN A 483 -30.01 -2.19 -7.93
CA ASN A 483 -30.28 -0.86 -7.41
C ASN A 483 -31.58 -0.94 -6.58
N ALA A 484 -31.45 -1.17 -5.29
CA ALA A 484 -32.50 -0.82 -4.34
C ALA A 484 -32.39 0.70 -4.13
N SER A 485 -33.06 1.44 -5.03
CA SER A 485 -33.50 2.80 -4.80
C SER A 485 -34.42 2.86 -3.59
#